data_AF-A0A3A2ZEI0-F1
#
_entry.id   AF-A0A3A2ZEI0-F1
#
_cell.length_a   1.000
_cell.length_b   1.000
_cell.length_c   1.000
_cell.angle_alpha   90.00
_cell.angle_beta   90.00
_cell.angle_gamma   90.00
#
_symmetry.space_group_name_H-M   'P 1'
#
loop_
_entity.id
_entity.type
_entity.pdbx_description
1 polymer ?
#
loop_
_entity_poly.entity_id
_entity_poly.type
_entity_poly.pdbx_seq_one_letter_code
_entity_poly.pdbx_strand_id
1 'polypeptide(L)'
;MFSIVAALNATNVVKGPDGEDIAKNPITARAQIAMLFIFGFAYSAGWTPNQAMYPVECLRYESRAKGMGMYNFFVNIAGFYNTFVTEIAFTGAGWKYYFLFIFWDTLEFAIIYFLFVETSKRTLEELTAIFQAKNPVKASKQKAEVVVFDGDVTEVLEKGPSA
;
A
#
# COMPACT_ATOMS: atom_id res chain seq x y z
N MET A 1 9.01 -6.76 -0.42
CA MET A 1 10.42 -6.40 -0.74
C MET A 1 11.29 -6.48 0.50
N PHE A 2 10.90 -5.83 1.61
CA PHE A 2 11.68 -5.86 2.86
C PHE A 2 11.93 -7.27 3.39
N SER A 3 11.04 -8.23 3.16
CA SER A 3 11.25 -9.66 3.47
C SER A 3 12.38 -10.31 2.66
N ILE A 4 12.48 -10.01 1.37
CA ILE A 4 13.54 -10.52 0.49
C ILE A 4 14.88 -9.91 0.89
N VAL A 5 14.91 -8.58 1.11
CA VAL A 5 16.13 -7.88 1.55
C VAL A 5 16.58 -8.36 2.94
N ALA A 6 15.65 -8.58 3.87
CA ALA A 6 15.96 -9.16 5.17
C ALA A 6 16.56 -10.57 5.06
N ALA A 7 16.00 -11.43 4.20
CA ALA A 7 16.52 -12.79 3.98
C ALA A 7 17.91 -12.78 3.34
N LEU A 8 18.15 -11.89 2.36
CA LEU A 8 19.46 -11.71 1.75
C LEU A 8 20.47 -11.17 2.76
N ASN A 9 20.10 -10.21 3.60
CA ASN A 9 20.98 -9.72 4.66
C ASN A 9 21.26 -10.78 5.74
N ALA A 10 20.26 -11.55 6.17
CA ALA A 10 20.45 -12.63 7.14
C ALA A 10 21.42 -13.74 6.66
N THR A 11 21.51 -13.95 5.34
CA THR A 11 22.38 -14.98 4.74
C THR A 11 23.74 -14.44 4.28
N ASN A 12 23.84 -13.13 4.05
CA ASN A 12 25.01 -12.49 3.47
C ASN A 12 25.79 -11.60 4.43
N VAL A 13 25.27 -11.27 5.61
CA VAL A 13 25.97 -10.44 6.60
C VAL A 13 26.78 -11.34 7.53
N VAL A 14 28.08 -11.08 7.62
CA VAL A 14 28.96 -11.65 8.64
C VAL A 14 29.56 -10.52 9.48
N LYS A 15 29.79 -10.77 10.77
CA LYS A 15 30.44 -9.76 11.63
C LYS A 15 31.92 -9.74 11.35
N GLY A 16 32.43 -8.57 10.96
CA GLY A 16 33.85 -8.30 10.80
C GLY A 16 34.59 -8.28 12.15
N PRO A 17 35.93 -8.16 12.13
CA PRO A 17 36.76 -8.11 13.33
C PRO A 17 36.36 -7.01 14.32
N ASP A 18 35.82 -5.90 13.79
CA ASP A 18 35.43 -4.71 14.55
C ASP A 18 33.94 -4.74 14.98
N GLY A 19 33.23 -5.84 14.70
CA GLY A 19 31.81 -5.99 15.01
C GLY A 19 30.86 -5.38 13.97
N GLU A 20 31.38 -4.77 12.90
CA GLU A 20 30.60 -4.25 11.79
C GLU A 20 30.05 -5.36 10.87
N ASP A 21 28.87 -5.10 10.30
CA ASP A 21 28.19 -6.00 9.37
C ASP A 21 28.83 -5.91 7.97
N ILE A 22 29.61 -6.91 7.58
CA ILE A 22 30.27 -7.00 6.26
C ILE A 22 29.57 -8.02 5.35
N ALA A 23 29.52 -7.71 4.05
CA ALA A 23 28.94 -8.61 3.05
C ALA A 23 29.88 -9.78 2.74
N LYS A 24 29.40 -11.01 2.95
CA LYS A 24 30.10 -12.27 2.68
C LYS A 24 30.34 -12.50 1.19
N ASN A 25 29.35 -12.17 0.35
CA ASN A 25 29.41 -12.32 -1.10
C ASN A 25 29.02 -11.01 -1.81
N PRO A 26 29.90 -10.44 -2.65
CA PRO A 26 29.61 -9.22 -3.40
C PRO A 26 28.48 -9.40 -4.44
N ILE A 27 28.24 -10.63 -4.92
CA ILE A 27 27.16 -10.90 -5.88
C ILE A 27 25.79 -10.70 -5.21
N THR A 28 25.63 -11.24 -4.00
CA THR A 28 24.39 -11.09 -3.22
C THR A 28 24.15 -9.63 -2.82
N ALA A 29 25.22 -8.89 -2.52
CA ALA A 29 25.13 -7.46 -2.25
C ALA A 29 24.72 -6.64 -3.49
N ARG A 30 25.16 -7.02 -4.70
CA ARG A 30 24.69 -6.37 -5.94
C ARG A 30 23.23 -6.71 -6.25
N ALA A 31 22.82 -7.96 -6.01
CA ALA A 31 21.45 -8.39 -6.20
C ALA A 31 20.46 -7.65 -5.28
N GLN A 32 20.84 -7.39 -4.02
CA GLN A 32 20.00 -6.64 -3.09
C GLN A 32 19.78 -5.20 -3.56
N ILE A 33 20.83 -4.54 -4.07
CA ILE A 33 20.75 -3.17 -4.59
C ILE A 33 19.87 -3.13 -5.84
N ALA A 34 20.04 -4.08 -6.76
CA ALA A 34 19.20 -4.17 -7.95
C ALA A 34 17.71 -4.32 -7.61
N MET A 35 17.38 -5.16 -6.61
CA MET A 35 16.01 -5.36 -6.16
C MET A 35 15.41 -4.08 -5.54
N LEU A 36 16.21 -3.31 -4.77
CA LEU A 36 15.78 -2.03 -4.21
C LEU A 36 15.40 -1.03 -5.31
N PHE A 37 16.17 -0.94 -6.39
CA PHE A 37 15.86 -0.05 -7.51
C PHE A 37 14.61 -0.46 -8.28
N ILE A 38 14.46 -1.75 -8.58
CA ILE A 38 13.26 -2.26 -9.29
C ILE A 38 12.02 -2.03 -8.45
N PHE A 39 12.09 -2.29 -7.14
CA PHE A 39 10.98 -2.02 -6.25
C PHE A 39 10.72 -0.52 -6.13
N GLY A 40 11.75 0.32 -6.02
CA GLY A 40 11.62 1.77 -5.97
C GLY A 40 10.90 2.33 -7.20
N PHE A 41 11.18 1.77 -8.38
CA PHE A 41 10.45 2.12 -9.60
C PHE A 41 8.98 1.72 -9.53
N ALA A 42 8.67 0.47 -9.17
CA ALA A 42 7.30 -0.02 -9.06
C ALA A 42 6.49 0.74 -7.98
N TYR A 43 7.12 1.04 -6.84
CA TYR A 43 6.54 1.81 -5.75
C TYR A 43 6.22 3.25 -6.21
N SER A 44 7.15 3.90 -6.89
CA SER A 44 6.94 5.24 -7.44
C SER A 44 5.83 5.29 -8.50
N ALA A 45 5.78 4.28 -9.38
CA ALA A 45 4.82 4.24 -10.48
C ALA A 45 3.40 3.83 -10.05
N GLY A 46 3.26 2.94 -9.05
CA GLY A 46 1.98 2.40 -8.63
C GLY A 46 1.48 2.95 -7.30
N TRP A 47 2.31 2.87 -6.26
CA TRP A 47 1.88 3.17 -4.90
C TRP A 47 1.75 4.68 -4.64
N THR A 48 2.78 5.45 -5.00
CA THR A 48 2.81 6.90 -4.79
C THR A 48 1.58 7.65 -5.36
N PRO A 49 1.16 7.44 -6.63
CA PRO A 49 -0.03 8.11 -7.15
C PRO A 49 -1.31 7.61 -6.46
N ASN A 50 -1.41 6.31 -6.16
CA ASN A 50 -2.59 5.74 -5.50
C ASN A 50 -2.79 6.28 -4.08
N GLN A 51 -1.70 6.54 -3.34
CA GLN A 51 -1.74 7.08 -1.99
C GLN A 51 -2.44 8.46 -1.95
N ALA A 52 -2.24 9.29 -2.98
CA ALA A 52 -2.85 10.61 -3.08
C ALA A 52 -4.24 10.59 -3.75
N MET A 53 -4.47 9.70 -4.73
CA MET A 53 -5.76 9.61 -5.43
C MET A 53 -6.87 9.00 -4.58
N TYR A 54 -6.57 7.94 -3.83
CA TYR A 54 -7.61 7.19 -3.10
C TYR A 54 -8.36 8.03 -2.04
N PRO A 55 -7.69 8.87 -1.21
CA PRO A 55 -8.40 9.77 -0.30
C PRO A 55 -9.26 10.80 -1.04
N VAL A 56 -8.80 11.30 -2.18
CA VAL A 56 -9.55 12.27 -2.99
C VAL A 56 -10.85 11.66 -3.51
N GLU A 57 -10.83 10.39 -3.93
CA GLU A 57 -12.00 9.65 -4.40
C GLU A 57 -12.99 9.32 -3.27
N CYS A 58 -12.50 9.01 -2.07
CA CYS A 58 -13.35 8.69 -0.92
C CYS A 58 -13.97 9.93 -0.25
N LEU A 59 -13.42 11.13 -0.45
CA LEU A 59 -13.93 12.36 0.15
C LEU A 59 -14.91 13.12 -0.73
N ARG A 60 -16.03 13.56 -0.12
CA ARG A 60 -17.02 14.46 -0.73
C ARG A 60 -16.38 15.83 -1.02
N TYR A 61 -16.78 16.45 -2.13
CA TYR A 61 -16.22 17.69 -2.67
C TYR A 61 -16.05 18.81 -1.62
N GLU A 62 -17.06 19.04 -0.80
CA GLU A 62 -17.09 20.09 0.23
C GLU A 62 -16.07 19.89 1.37
N SER A 63 -15.75 18.63 1.68
CA SER A 63 -14.85 18.25 2.78
C SER A 63 -13.43 17.90 2.32
N ARG A 64 -13.23 17.76 1.00
CA ARG A 64 -12.00 17.26 0.38
C ARG A 64 -10.77 18.07 0.78
N ALA A 65 -10.86 19.40 0.76
CA ALA A 65 -9.73 20.26 1.13
C ALA A 65 -9.27 20.04 2.58
N LYS A 66 -10.21 19.90 3.52
CA LYS A 66 -9.91 19.68 4.95
C LYS A 66 -9.30 18.29 5.18
N GLY A 67 -9.85 17.26 4.54
CA GLY A 67 -9.32 15.91 4.66
C GLY A 67 -7.96 15.71 3.98
N MET A 68 -7.73 16.34 2.83
CA MET A 68 -6.41 16.35 2.18
C MET A 68 -5.36 17.11 2.99
N GLY A 69 -5.76 18.17 3.71
CA GLY A 69 -4.89 18.85 4.66
C GLY A 69 -4.45 17.94 5.82
N MET A 70 -5.39 17.20 6.41
CA MET A 70 -5.11 16.23 7.46
C MET A 70 -4.25 15.06 6.96
N TYR A 71 -4.55 14.55 5.76
CA TYR A 71 -3.73 13.53 5.10
C TYR A 71 -2.28 13.98 4.96
N ASN A 72 -2.04 15.19 4.41
CA ASN A 72 -0.69 15.71 4.26
C ASN A 72 0.02 15.87 5.61
N PHE A 73 -0.68 16.28 6.67
CA PHE A 73 -0.10 16.38 8.01
C PHE A 73 0.42 15.02 8.50
N PHE A 74 -0.37 13.95 8.40
CA PHE A 74 0.06 12.61 8.79
C PHE A 74 1.19 12.06 7.92
N VAL A 75 1.17 12.30 6.61
CA VAL A 75 2.25 11.89 5.70
C VAL A 75 3.57 12.56 6.08
N ASN A 76 3.55 13.85 6.42
CA ASN A 76 4.76 14.56 6.85
C ASN A 76 5.29 14.04 8.20
N ILE A 77 4.41 13.70 9.16
CA ILE A 77 4.82 13.06 10.43
C ILE A 77 5.44 11.69 10.18
N ALA A 78 4.80 10.87 9.33
CA ALA A 78 5.33 9.56 8.97
C ALA A 78 6.67 9.67 8.22
N GLY A 79 6.83 10.70 7.38
CA GLY A 79 8.10 11.02 6.73
C GLY A 79 9.19 11.40 7.74
N PHE A 80 8.87 12.25 8.72
CA PHE A 80 9.80 12.60 9.80
C PHE A 80 10.23 11.37 10.60
N TYR A 81 9.27 10.52 11.00
CA TYR A 81 9.58 9.26 11.70
C TYR A 81 10.51 8.37 10.87
N ASN A 82 10.21 8.18 9.58
CA ASN A 82 11.03 7.36 8.70
C ASN A 82 12.45 7.90 8.53
N THR A 83 12.66 9.21 8.49
CA THR A 83 14.02 9.76 8.37
C THR A 83 14.80 9.68 9.68
N PHE A 84 14.19 10.01 10.82
CA PHE A 84 14.93 10.07 12.09
C PHE A 84 15.06 8.72 12.79
N VAL A 85 13.97 7.95 12.87
CA VAL A 85 13.95 6.70 13.64
C VAL A 85 14.69 5.60 12.89
N THR A 86 14.59 5.57 11.56
CA THR A 86 15.26 4.55 10.74
C THR A 86 16.78 4.64 10.85
N GLU A 87 17.37 5.85 10.80
CA GLU A 87 18.82 6.05 10.91
C GLU A 87 19.35 5.60 12.29
N ILE A 88 18.64 5.96 13.35
CA ILE A 88 18.99 5.55 14.72
C ILE A 88 18.83 4.03 14.88
N ALA A 89 17.74 3.46 14.36
CA ALA A 89 17.43 2.05 14.50
C ALA A 89 18.37 1.15 13.71
N PHE A 90 18.83 1.56 12.52
CA PHE A 90 19.84 0.82 11.78
C PHE A 90 21.19 0.81 12.50
N THR A 91 21.57 1.90 13.17
CA THR A 91 22.80 1.96 13.95
C THR A 91 22.78 1.01 15.16
N GLY A 92 21.61 0.82 15.79
CA GLY A 92 21.47 -0.07 16.96
C GLY A 92 21.18 -1.54 16.63
N ALA A 93 20.23 -1.79 15.71
CA ALA A 93 19.68 -3.12 15.43
C ALA A 93 20.13 -3.73 14.09
N GLY A 94 20.78 -2.94 13.23
CA GLY A 94 21.28 -3.37 11.92
C GLY A 94 20.18 -3.97 11.05
N TRP A 95 20.48 -5.11 10.42
CA TRP A 95 19.53 -5.80 9.54
C TRP A 95 18.25 -6.30 10.23
N LYS A 96 18.24 -6.44 11.57
CA LYS A 96 17.02 -6.90 12.28
C LYS A 96 15.90 -5.88 12.25
N TYR A 97 16.20 -4.60 12.02
CA TYR A 97 15.19 -3.55 11.92
C TYR A 97 14.23 -3.78 10.74
N TYR A 98 14.65 -4.52 9.70
CA TYR A 98 13.77 -4.89 8.58
C TYR A 98 12.52 -5.67 9.02
N PHE A 99 12.53 -6.37 10.17
CA PHE A 99 11.34 -7.07 10.68
C PHE A 99 10.20 -6.11 11.07
N LEU A 100 10.52 -4.91 11.54
CA LEU A 100 9.51 -3.89 11.86
C LEU A 100 8.78 -3.44 10.58
N PHE A 101 9.53 -3.20 9.50
CA PHE A 101 8.95 -2.86 8.20
C PHE A 101 8.11 -4.01 7.63
N ILE A 102 8.55 -5.27 7.76
CA ILE A 102 7.77 -6.43 7.32
C ILE A 102 6.44 -6.51 8.10
N PHE A 103 6.47 -6.28 9.41
CA PHE A 103 5.26 -6.25 10.22
C PHE A 103 4.33 -5.12 9.80
N TRP A 104 4.87 -3.92 9.60
CA TRP A 104 4.09 -2.75 9.15
C TRP A 104 3.45 -2.97 7.78
N ASP A 105 4.20 -3.46 6.79
CA ASP A 105 3.70 -3.81 5.45
C ASP A 105 2.57 -4.84 5.52
N THR A 106 2.70 -5.84 6.40
CA THR A 106 1.70 -6.90 6.57
C THR A 106 0.43 -6.34 7.21
N LEU A 107 0.58 -5.46 8.20
CA LEU A 107 -0.53 -4.77 8.85
C LEU A 107 -1.26 -3.86 7.87
N GLU A 108 -0.54 -3.10 7.06
CA GLU A 108 -1.10 -2.25 6.00
C GLU A 108 -1.84 -3.08 4.97
N PHE A 109 -1.25 -4.18 4.51
CA PHE A 109 -1.92 -5.12 3.61
C PHE A 109 -3.22 -5.68 4.20
N ALA A 110 -3.21 -6.05 5.49
CA ALA A 110 -4.40 -6.51 6.19
C ALA A 110 -5.49 -5.42 6.27
N ILE A 111 -5.11 -4.19 6.63
CA ILE A 111 -6.01 -3.04 6.67
C ILE A 111 -6.64 -2.80 5.30
N ILE A 112 -5.85 -2.78 4.24
CA ILE A 112 -6.35 -2.62 2.87
C ILE A 112 -7.30 -3.76 2.53
N TYR A 113 -6.92 -5.02 2.79
CA TYR A 113 -7.77 -6.15 2.46
C TYR A 113 -9.15 -6.14 3.13
N PHE A 114 -9.22 -5.67 4.39
CA PHE A 114 -10.44 -5.66 5.20
C PHE A 114 -11.23 -4.35 5.17
N LEU A 115 -10.59 -3.21 4.96
CA LEU A 115 -11.21 -1.88 5.08
C LEU A 115 -11.21 -1.09 3.78
N PHE A 116 -10.34 -1.39 2.80
CA PHE A 116 -10.43 -0.72 1.50
C PHE A 116 -11.62 -1.24 0.71
N VAL A 117 -12.34 -0.27 0.17
CA VAL A 117 -13.45 -0.44 -0.76
C VAL A 117 -12.86 -0.18 -2.13
N GLU A 118 -13.02 -1.10 -3.06
CA GLU A 118 -12.60 -0.88 -4.44
C GLU A 118 -13.42 0.25 -5.06
N THR A 119 -12.76 1.39 -5.28
CA THR A 119 -13.33 2.64 -5.82
C THR A 119 -13.20 2.75 -7.34
N SER A 120 -12.43 1.84 -7.96
CA SER A 120 -12.11 1.90 -9.39
C SER A 120 -13.36 1.72 -10.26
N LYS A 121 -13.54 2.62 -11.24
CA LYS A 121 -14.60 2.59 -12.26
C LYS A 121 -16.04 2.75 -11.75
N ARG A 122 -16.26 3.32 -10.56
CA ARG A 122 -17.60 3.63 -10.04
C ARG A 122 -17.84 5.13 -10.00
N THR A 123 -19.08 5.56 -10.23
CA THR A 123 -19.45 6.98 -10.12
C THR A 123 -19.47 7.43 -8.65
N LEU A 124 -19.31 8.73 -8.38
CA LEU A 124 -19.34 9.29 -7.01
C LEU A 124 -20.66 8.96 -6.26
N GLU A 125 -21.75 8.76 -7.00
CA GLU A 125 -23.06 8.37 -6.46
C GLU A 125 -23.09 6.90 -6.05
N GLU A 126 -22.57 5.99 -6.88
CA GLU A 126 -22.42 4.56 -6.57
C GLU A 126 -21.48 4.33 -5.38
N LEU A 127 -20.38 5.09 -5.32
CA LEU A 127 -19.47 5.09 -4.17
C LEU A 127 -20.18 5.46 -2.88
N THR A 128 -21.03 6.48 -2.90
CA THR A 128 -21.80 6.91 -1.72
C THR A 128 -22.77 5.82 -1.26
N ALA A 129 -23.44 5.14 -2.19
CA ALA A 129 -24.33 4.02 -1.89
C ALA A 129 -23.59 2.81 -1.29
N ILE A 130 -22.38 2.50 -1.77
CA ILE A 130 -21.53 1.41 -1.25
C ILE A 130 -21.00 1.74 0.14
N PHE A 131 -20.58 2.99 0.38
CA PHE A 131 -20.14 3.43 1.70
C PHE A 131 -21.28 3.47 2.73
N GLN A 132 -22.54 3.63 2.29
CA GLN A 132 -23.73 3.52 3.16
C GLN A 132 -24.21 2.08 3.38
N ALA A 133 -23.71 1.10 2.62
CA ALA A 133 -24.09 -0.30 2.80
C ALA A 133 -23.56 -0.86 4.13
N LYS A 134 -24.31 -1.79 4.74
CA LYS A 134 -24.00 -2.41 6.05
C LYS A 134 -22.62 -3.12 6.07
N ASN A 135 -22.04 -3.41 4.91
CA ASN A 135 -20.71 -4.02 4.79
C ASN A 135 -19.99 -3.53 3.50
N PRO A 136 -19.34 -2.35 3.53
CA PRO A 136 -18.89 -1.64 2.33
C PRO A 136 -17.82 -2.42 1.52
N VAL A 137 -16.96 -3.20 2.19
CA VAL A 137 -15.92 -4.01 1.54
C VAL A 137 -16.48 -5.22 0.77
N LYS A 138 -17.58 -5.83 1.25
CA LYS A 138 -18.26 -6.91 0.53
C LYS A 138 -19.13 -6.37 -0.61
N ALA A 139 -19.77 -5.22 -0.42
CA ALA A 139 -20.60 -4.56 -1.43
C ALA A 139 -19.76 -4.07 -2.62
N SER A 140 -18.52 -3.64 -2.39
CA SER A 140 -17.60 -3.25 -3.45
C SER A 140 -17.04 -4.44 -4.25
N LYS A 141 -16.86 -5.61 -3.62
CA LYS A 141 -16.43 -6.84 -4.29
C LYS A 141 -17.53 -7.52 -5.13
N GLN A 142 -18.79 -7.13 -4.97
CA GLN A 142 -19.88 -7.55 -5.86
C GLN A 142 -19.78 -6.75 -7.17
N LYS A 143 -19.19 -7.36 -8.20
CA LYS A 143 -19.26 -6.87 -9.58
C LYS A 143 -20.72 -6.92 -10.04
N ALA A 144 -21.27 -5.77 -10.41
CA ALA A 144 -22.33 -5.76 -11.41
C ALA A 144 -21.68 -6.23 -12.72
N GLU A 145 -22.11 -7.38 -13.21
CA GLU A 145 -21.72 -7.90 -14.51
C GLU A 145 -22.34 -6.98 -15.58
N VAL A 146 -21.55 -6.07 -16.15
CA VAL A 146 -21.95 -5.31 -17.33
C VAL A 146 -21.77 -6.23 -18.52
N VAL A 147 -22.83 -6.94 -18.89
CA VAL A 147 -22.91 -7.64 -20.17
C VAL A 147 -23.14 -6.57 -21.23
N VAL A 148 -22.11 -6.25 -22.01
CA VAL A 148 -22.22 -5.35 -23.16
C VAL A 148 -22.81 -6.15 -24.32
N PHE A 149 -24.07 -5.91 -24.66
CA PHE A 149 -24.64 -6.29 -25.96
C PHE A 149 -24.86 -5.02 -26.80
N ASP A 150 -24.10 -4.95 -27.89
CA ASP A 150 -24.36 -4.23 -29.14
C ASP A 150 -25.00 -2.83 -29.05
N GLY A 151 -24.18 -1.82 -28.74
CA GLY A 151 -24.35 -0.47 -29.29
C GLY A 151 -25.44 0.44 -28.73
N ASP A 152 -26.38 -0.02 -27.90
CA ASP A 152 -27.39 0.84 -27.27
C ASP A 152 -27.60 0.49 -25.80
N VAL A 153 -27.44 1.49 -24.92
CA VAL A 153 -27.56 1.33 -23.47
C VAL A 153 -29.04 1.32 -23.09
N THR A 154 -29.60 0.16 -22.78
CA THR A 154 -30.86 0.05 -22.02
C THR A 154 -30.78 -1.02 -20.93
N GLU A 155 -31.07 -0.56 -19.71
CA GLU A 155 -31.42 -1.28 -18.46
C GLU A 155 -30.31 -1.85 -17.56
N VAL A 156 -30.28 -1.28 -16.34
CA VAL A 156 -29.57 -1.78 -15.16
C VAL A 156 -30.40 -2.89 -14.53
N LEU A 157 -29.95 -4.15 -14.67
CA LEU A 157 -30.57 -5.28 -13.99
C LEU A 157 -30.21 -5.27 -12.49
N GLU A 158 -31.12 -4.79 -11.65
CA GLU A 158 -31.12 -5.09 -10.22
C GLU A 158 -31.33 -6.60 -10.03
N LYS A 159 -30.28 -7.31 -9.60
CA LYS A 159 -30.41 -8.69 -9.14
C LYS A 159 -31.09 -8.68 -7.77
N GLY A 160 -32.41 -8.88 -7.77
CA GLY A 160 -33.20 -9.12 -6.57
C GLY A 160 -32.66 -10.28 -5.72
N PRO A 161 -32.92 -10.28 -4.40
CA PRO A 161 -32.33 -11.22 -3.46
C PRO A 161 -32.86 -12.63 -3.71
N SER A 162 -31.96 -13.60 -3.94
CA SER A 162 -32.33 -15.01 -3.90
C SER A 162 -32.58 -15.42 -2.45
N ALA A 163 -33.78 -15.95 -2.22
CA ALA A 163 -34.26 -16.58 -0.99
C ALA A 163 -33.28 -17.60 -0.38
#